data_AF-A0AAE2XRM0-F1
#
_entry.id   AF-A0AAE2XRM0-F1
#
_cell.length_a   1.000
_cell.length_b   1.000
_cell.length_c   1.000
_cell.angle_alpha   90.00
_cell.angle_beta   90.00
_cell.angle_gamma   90.00
#
_symmetry.space_group_name_H-M   'P 1'
#
loop_
_entity.id
_entity.type
_entity.pdbx_description
1 polymer ?
#
loop_
_entity_poly.entity_id
_entity_poly.type
_entity_poly.pdbx_seq_one_letter_code
_entity_poly.pdbx_strand_id
1 'polypeptide(L)'
;MGMRAAAAVLLIVTFTVVFTNIQPYMKYEGFWVYIWDLGMAGLTAWRTWMFINVLLTMLMNAFTSLIVESIIPPIFWLLDPKLFIYLALAEAVVEVFMAAAYFYPIPLAYIIVAFPPGQWLLFWPSVRWMVLGYAATSCVWSIYFLLFQLLALGAVASGALFVSKIKVKYLFSSFTFTLSSFGLAALTGHVNIGTPLTSLFLTSNVFFQQLLFGGVSGALASFLTSPLFFSALACYLYLEVGLLLVYISEITSPASERGERVAKQLRIVEELAAASSMMELGESVPLSKEALDFLKGLVEMKIFSRPEAAKIEVLHDLRRLKAYLEEVFLKVPNSRSTLSAKDAAPKIKPLIRSSLTGMLLRVSGVIVLSFICFTALFVLRQIGAPLPVVESIEVAQPEIVLVLLLPIVFSFSMAATIIKTMSKSNRRKERGGGAA
;
A
#
# COMPACT_ATOMS: atom_id res chain seq x y z
N MET A 1 -18.39 -15.63 7.51
CA MET A 1 -18.00 -14.61 6.52
C MET A 1 -17.37 -13.34 7.13
N GLY A 2 -16.79 -13.39 8.34
CA GLY A 2 -16.66 -12.19 9.21
C GLY A 2 -15.50 -11.21 8.97
N MET A 3 -14.24 -11.63 9.01
CA MET A 3 -13.09 -10.69 8.99
C MET A 3 -12.48 -10.48 7.60
N ARG A 4 -12.38 -11.55 6.79
CA ARG A 4 -11.82 -11.45 5.43
C ARG A 4 -12.67 -10.59 4.51
N ALA A 5 -14.00 -10.65 4.63
CA ALA A 5 -14.91 -9.78 3.89
C ALA A 5 -14.73 -8.31 4.29
N ALA A 6 -14.59 -8.02 5.60
CA ALA A 6 -14.31 -6.67 6.08
C ALA A 6 -12.97 -6.14 5.57
N ALA A 7 -11.92 -6.97 5.57
CA ALA A 7 -10.62 -6.63 4.99
C ALA A 7 -10.70 -6.34 3.49
N ALA A 8 -11.47 -7.14 2.75
CA ALA A 8 -11.68 -6.96 1.31
C ALA A 8 -12.43 -5.66 1.01
N VAL A 9 -13.51 -5.37 1.74
CA VAL A 9 -14.28 -4.12 1.59
C VAL A 9 -13.40 -2.91 1.90
N LEU A 10 -12.64 -2.95 2.99
CA LEU A 10 -11.71 -1.88 3.36
C LEU A 10 -10.69 -1.62 2.24
N LEU A 11 -10.09 -2.70 1.73
CA LEU A 11 -9.13 -2.62 0.63
C LEU A 11 -9.78 -2.00 -0.61
N ILE A 12 -10.95 -2.48 -1.03
CA ILE A 12 -11.67 -1.95 -2.19
C ILE A 12 -11.98 -0.46 -1.98
N VAL A 13 -12.58 -0.07 -0.86
CA VAL A 13 -12.94 1.32 -0.59
C VAL A 13 -11.71 2.22 -0.57
N THR A 14 -10.63 1.82 0.10
CA THR A 14 -9.39 2.61 0.15
C THR A 14 -8.79 2.75 -1.24
N PHE A 15 -8.68 1.64 -1.98
CA PHE A 15 -8.12 1.64 -3.32
C PHE A 15 -8.97 2.49 -4.26
N THR A 16 -10.29 2.30 -4.26
CA THR A 16 -11.21 3.11 -5.05
C THR A 16 -11.04 4.58 -4.70
N VAL A 17 -11.12 4.98 -3.42
CA VAL A 17 -10.97 6.38 -3.01
C VAL A 17 -9.64 6.98 -3.46
N VAL A 18 -8.53 6.30 -3.19
CA VAL A 18 -7.19 6.80 -3.55
C VAL A 18 -7.05 6.94 -5.06
N PHE A 19 -7.51 5.94 -5.82
CA PHE A 19 -7.28 5.90 -7.26
C PHE A 19 -8.36 6.63 -8.10
N THR A 20 -9.56 6.88 -7.56
CA THR A 20 -10.53 7.79 -8.17
C THR A 20 -10.17 9.26 -7.97
N ASN A 21 -9.43 9.57 -6.89
CA ASN A 21 -8.88 10.90 -6.65
C ASN A 21 -7.62 11.17 -7.49
N ILE A 22 -7.04 10.15 -8.10
CA ILE A 22 -5.98 10.30 -9.11
C ILE A 22 -6.65 10.52 -10.45
N GLN A 23 -6.20 11.54 -11.18
CA GLN A 23 -6.80 11.92 -12.44
C GLN A 23 -6.66 10.75 -13.42
N PRO A 24 -7.76 10.17 -13.95
CA PRO A 24 -7.63 9.01 -14.83
C PRO A 24 -6.98 9.39 -16.16
N TYR A 25 -6.99 10.67 -16.51
CA TYR A 25 -6.50 11.21 -17.76
C TYR A 25 -5.40 12.24 -17.52
N MET A 26 -4.35 12.15 -18.32
CA MET A 26 -3.32 13.19 -18.42
C MET A 26 -3.43 13.85 -19.79
N LYS A 27 -3.42 15.19 -19.83
CA LYS A 27 -3.24 15.93 -21.08
C LYS A 27 -1.75 15.94 -21.45
N TYR A 28 -1.33 14.99 -22.26
CA TYR A 28 0.03 14.89 -22.79
C TYR A 28 0.05 15.38 -24.24
N GLU A 29 0.80 16.46 -24.52
CA GLU A 29 0.93 17.05 -25.86
C GLU A 29 -0.42 17.40 -26.55
N GLY A 30 -1.45 17.71 -25.76
CA GLY A 30 -2.79 18.01 -26.26
C GLY A 30 -3.76 16.82 -26.30
N PHE A 31 -3.28 15.60 -26.09
CA PHE A 31 -4.09 14.38 -26.04
C PHE A 31 -4.34 13.93 -24.61
N TRP A 32 -5.55 13.46 -24.33
CA TRP A 32 -5.88 12.85 -23.04
C TRP A 32 -5.52 11.37 -23.06
N VAL A 33 -4.55 10.97 -22.24
CA VAL A 33 -4.10 9.58 -22.15
C VAL A 33 -4.50 9.00 -20.80
N TYR A 34 -5.03 7.78 -20.82
CA TYR A 34 -5.42 7.07 -19.61
C TYR A 34 -4.18 6.56 -18.86
N ILE A 35 -4.02 6.97 -17.59
CA ILE A 35 -2.90 6.50 -16.74
C ILE A 35 -2.99 4.98 -16.51
N TRP A 36 -4.21 4.43 -16.61
CA TRP A 36 -4.53 3.02 -16.42
C TRP A 36 -4.37 2.15 -17.66
N ASP A 37 -4.02 2.74 -18.80
CA ASP A 37 -3.85 1.97 -20.02
C ASP A 37 -2.56 1.15 -19.95
N LEU A 38 -2.70 -0.17 -19.89
CA LEU A 38 -1.58 -1.12 -19.92
C LEU A 38 -0.80 -1.06 -21.26
N GLY A 39 -1.42 -0.54 -22.32
CA GLY A 39 -0.75 -0.21 -23.59
C GLY A 39 0.37 0.82 -23.43
N MET A 40 0.34 1.61 -22.35
CA MET A 40 1.41 2.57 -22.02
C MET A 40 2.72 1.89 -21.64
N ALA A 41 2.72 0.62 -21.20
CA ALA A 41 3.97 -0.10 -20.93
C ALA A 41 4.80 -0.26 -22.22
N GLY A 42 4.13 -0.55 -23.35
CA GLY A 42 4.75 -0.58 -24.67
C GLY A 42 5.24 0.80 -25.11
N LEU A 43 4.46 1.85 -24.85
CA LEU A 43 4.86 3.23 -25.14
C LEU A 43 6.08 3.67 -24.30
N THR A 44 6.13 3.31 -23.02
CA THR A 44 7.27 3.59 -22.14
C THR A 44 8.50 2.84 -22.61
N ALA A 45 8.39 1.56 -22.95
CA ALA A 45 9.49 0.78 -23.50
C ALA A 45 10.00 1.39 -24.82
N TRP A 46 9.09 1.78 -25.72
CA TRP A 46 9.42 2.49 -26.96
C TRP A 46 10.13 3.82 -26.69
N ARG A 47 9.61 4.66 -25.80
CA ARG A 47 10.21 5.96 -25.47
C ARG A 47 11.56 5.83 -24.77
N THR A 48 11.72 4.83 -23.91
CA THR A 48 13.01 4.52 -23.27
C THR A 48 14.02 4.05 -24.30
N TRP A 49 13.61 3.17 -25.22
CA TRP A 49 14.41 2.75 -26.37
C TRP A 49 14.80 3.92 -27.26
N MET A 50 13.86 4.81 -27.56
CA MET A 50 14.11 6.03 -28.35
C MET A 50 15.07 6.98 -27.65
N PHE A 51 14.92 7.19 -26.34
CA PHE A 51 15.87 7.98 -25.56
C PHE A 51 17.28 7.37 -25.57
N ILE A 52 17.39 6.04 -25.37
CA ILE A 52 18.65 5.31 -25.47
C ILE A 52 19.27 5.47 -26.86
N ASN A 53 18.47 5.35 -27.94
CA ASN A 53 18.95 5.54 -29.30
C ASN A 53 19.44 6.97 -29.53
N VAL A 54 18.70 8.00 -29.11
CA VAL A 54 19.16 9.40 -29.23
C VAL A 54 20.46 9.59 -28.47
N LEU A 55 20.56 9.07 -27.24
CA LEU A 55 21.76 9.19 -26.42
C LEU A 55 22.96 8.45 -27.06
N LEU A 56 22.73 7.27 -27.63
CA LEU A 56 23.74 6.49 -28.35
C LEU A 56 24.17 7.17 -29.65
N THR A 57 23.23 7.66 -30.46
CA THR A 57 23.52 8.44 -31.67
C THR A 57 24.32 9.69 -31.33
N MET A 58 23.97 10.38 -30.25
CA MET A 58 24.73 11.54 -29.80
C MET A 58 26.12 11.20 -29.30
N LEU A 59 26.28 10.10 -28.56
CA LEU A 59 27.59 9.60 -28.12
C LEU A 59 28.45 9.24 -29.33
N MET A 60 27.86 8.56 -30.32
CA MET A 60 28.51 8.22 -31.58
C MET A 60 28.86 9.46 -32.39
N ASN A 61 28.00 10.48 -32.48
CA ASN A 61 28.29 11.72 -33.17
C ASN A 61 29.35 12.54 -32.44
N ALA A 62 29.33 12.59 -31.10
CA ALA A 62 30.38 13.24 -30.32
C ALA A 62 31.73 12.53 -30.50
N PHE A 63 31.73 11.19 -30.48
CA PHE A 63 32.93 10.38 -30.73
C PHE A 63 33.42 10.53 -32.18
N THR A 64 32.51 10.55 -33.15
CA THR A 64 32.82 10.77 -34.56
C THR A 64 33.36 12.18 -34.77
N SER A 65 32.77 13.21 -34.15
CA SER A 65 33.28 14.59 -34.16
C SER A 65 34.68 14.66 -33.55
N LEU A 66 34.92 13.97 -32.44
CA LEU A 66 36.24 13.90 -31.81
C LEU A 66 37.28 13.23 -32.73
N ILE A 67 36.91 12.12 -33.38
CA ILE A 67 37.75 11.42 -34.36
C ILE A 67 37.97 12.29 -35.60
N VAL A 68 36.91 12.92 -36.11
CA VAL A 68 36.95 13.82 -37.26
C VAL A 68 37.89 14.96 -36.91
N GLU A 69 37.68 15.72 -35.84
CA GLU A 69 38.57 16.81 -35.40
C GLU A 69 40.00 16.35 -35.10
N SER A 70 40.22 15.10 -34.70
CA SER A 70 41.57 14.58 -34.41
C SER A 70 42.31 14.05 -35.65
N ILE A 71 41.60 13.55 -36.66
CA ILE A 71 42.18 12.79 -37.80
C ILE A 71 41.97 13.52 -39.14
N ILE A 72 40.82 14.18 -39.31
CA ILE A 72 40.31 14.68 -40.59
C ILE A 72 40.70 16.14 -40.91
N PRO A 73 40.83 17.12 -39.96
CA PRO A 73 41.18 18.49 -40.33
C PRO A 73 42.49 18.62 -41.11
N PRO A 74 43.59 17.88 -40.85
CA PRO A 74 44.79 18.04 -41.68
C PRO A 74 44.59 17.59 -43.14
N ILE A 75 43.60 16.73 -43.44
CA ILE A 75 43.38 16.20 -44.79
C ILE A 75 42.32 17.02 -45.56
N PHE A 76 41.21 17.38 -44.92
CA PHE A 76 40.10 18.08 -45.61
C PHE A 76 40.25 19.60 -45.71
N TRP A 77 40.99 20.25 -44.81
CA TRP A 77 41.39 21.67 -45.01
C TRP A 77 42.22 21.85 -46.28
N LEU A 78 42.95 20.80 -46.69
CA LEU A 78 43.79 20.78 -47.88
C LEU A 78 43.02 20.50 -49.18
N LEU A 79 41.80 19.94 -49.10
CA LEU A 79 41.03 19.51 -50.29
C LEU A 79 39.93 20.52 -50.70
N ASP A 80 39.00 20.89 -49.81
CA ASP A 80 38.03 21.98 -50.06
C ASP A 80 37.25 22.32 -48.76
N PRO A 81 37.41 23.52 -48.17
CA PRO A 81 36.68 23.93 -46.96
C PRO A 81 35.15 23.96 -47.13
N LYS A 82 34.62 24.05 -48.36
CA LYS A 82 33.18 24.01 -48.61
C LYS A 82 32.57 22.64 -48.34
N LEU A 83 33.33 21.56 -48.57
CA LEU A 83 32.84 20.19 -48.38
C LEU A 83 32.53 19.90 -46.91
N PHE A 84 33.35 20.43 -46.00
CA PHE A 84 33.14 20.32 -44.55
C PHE A 84 31.81 20.96 -44.12
N ILE A 85 31.49 22.14 -44.66
CA ILE A 85 30.23 22.84 -44.39
C ILE A 85 29.03 22.03 -44.87
N TYR A 86 29.11 21.40 -46.05
CA TYR A 86 28.02 20.55 -46.55
C TYR A 86 27.81 19.27 -45.74
N LEU A 87 28.89 18.67 -45.23
CA LEU A 87 28.82 17.50 -44.36
C LEU A 87 28.17 17.85 -43.01
N ALA A 88 28.60 18.95 -42.39
CA ALA A 88 27.99 19.45 -41.16
C ALA A 88 26.50 19.83 -41.35
N LEU A 89 26.15 20.39 -42.51
CA LEU A 89 24.76 20.69 -42.87
C LEU A 89 23.94 19.41 -43.04
N ALA A 90 24.48 18.39 -43.70
CA ALA A 90 23.79 17.12 -43.89
C ALA A 90 23.55 16.39 -42.56
N GLU A 91 24.54 16.40 -41.66
CA GLU A 91 24.39 15.86 -40.30
C GLU A 91 23.29 16.61 -39.53
N ALA A 92 23.32 17.95 -39.55
CA ALA A 92 22.29 18.77 -38.91
C ALA A 92 20.89 18.49 -39.49
N VAL A 93 20.75 18.33 -40.81
CA VAL A 93 19.46 18.00 -41.46
C VAL A 93 18.93 16.63 -41.02
N VAL A 94 19.79 15.62 -40.93
CA VAL A 94 19.40 14.27 -40.47
C VAL A 94 19.00 14.32 -38.99
N GLU A 95 19.76 15.00 -38.14
CA GLU A 95 19.41 15.14 -36.72
C GLU A 95 18.11 15.95 -36.52
N VAL A 96 17.90 17.03 -37.29
CA VAL A 96 16.63 17.79 -37.33
C VAL A 96 15.47 16.88 -37.72
N PHE A 97 15.63 16.09 -38.79
CA PHE A 97 14.57 15.22 -39.30
C PHE A 97 14.22 14.13 -38.29
N MET A 98 15.23 13.51 -37.67
CA MET A 98 15.02 12.52 -36.61
C MET A 98 14.36 13.16 -35.38
N ALA A 99 14.77 14.36 -34.96
CA ALA A 99 14.12 15.05 -33.86
C ALA A 99 12.65 15.39 -34.19
N ALA A 100 12.37 15.89 -35.40
CA ALA A 100 11.04 16.26 -35.88
C ALA A 100 10.09 15.06 -36.01
N ALA A 101 10.59 13.93 -36.50
CA ALA A 101 9.78 12.73 -36.69
C ALA A 101 9.46 12.01 -35.38
N TYR A 102 10.32 12.11 -34.36
CA TYR A 102 10.25 11.22 -33.20
C TYR A 102 9.96 11.89 -31.85
N PHE A 103 10.25 13.19 -31.68
CA PHE A 103 10.23 13.81 -30.35
C PHE A 103 9.39 15.08 -30.22
N TYR A 104 8.89 15.67 -31.30
CA TYR A 104 8.38 17.04 -31.19
C TYR A 104 6.87 17.19 -30.99
N PRO A 105 6.42 17.96 -29.97
CA PRO A 105 5.17 18.67 -30.11
C PRO A 105 5.27 19.62 -31.31
N ILE A 106 4.17 19.66 -32.06
CA ILE A 106 3.90 20.42 -33.28
C ILE A 106 4.58 21.83 -33.37
N PRO A 107 4.69 22.65 -32.30
CA PRO A 107 5.23 24.02 -32.41
C PRO A 107 6.70 24.13 -32.80
N LEU A 108 7.58 23.22 -32.36
CA LEU A 108 9.02 23.39 -32.59
C LEU A 108 9.46 22.93 -33.98
N ALA A 109 8.75 21.96 -34.56
CA ALA A 109 8.89 21.60 -35.96
C ALA A 109 8.59 22.81 -36.86
N TYR A 110 7.56 23.60 -36.54
CA TYR A 110 7.27 24.85 -37.26
C TYR A 110 8.36 25.90 -37.08
N ILE A 111 8.95 26.02 -35.89
CA ILE A 111 10.07 26.94 -35.65
C ILE A 111 11.28 26.55 -36.51
N ILE A 112 11.62 25.25 -36.59
CA ILE A 112 12.76 24.78 -37.38
C ILE A 112 12.52 24.96 -38.89
N VAL A 113 11.32 24.66 -39.37
CA VAL A 113 10.94 24.83 -40.80
C VAL A 113 10.86 26.31 -41.20
N ALA A 114 10.64 27.22 -40.25
CA ALA A 114 10.57 28.66 -40.52
C ALA A 114 11.92 29.30 -40.83
N PHE A 115 13.05 28.65 -40.51
CA PHE A 115 14.39 29.19 -40.81
C PHE A 115 14.96 28.60 -42.12
N PRO A 116 15.67 29.40 -42.93
CA PRO A 116 16.38 28.90 -44.10
C PRO A 116 17.58 28.00 -43.67
N PRO A 117 17.97 27.00 -44.49
CA PRO A 117 18.99 26.00 -44.12
C PRO A 117 20.34 26.59 -43.68
N GLY A 118 20.75 27.72 -44.28
CA GLY A 118 21.99 28.40 -43.90
C GLY A 118 22.00 28.97 -42.48
N GLN A 119 20.83 29.22 -41.88
CA GLN A 119 20.72 29.69 -40.50
C GLN A 119 20.63 28.55 -39.49
N TRP A 120 20.37 27.31 -39.95
CA TRP A 120 20.25 26.16 -39.05
C TRP A 120 21.54 25.91 -38.28
N LEU A 121 22.70 26.02 -38.93
CA LEU A 121 24.01 25.85 -38.29
C LEU A 121 24.23 26.79 -37.09
N LEU A 122 23.64 28.00 -37.11
CA LEU A 122 23.80 28.97 -36.03
C LEU A 122 22.97 28.61 -34.79
N PHE A 123 21.77 28.08 -35.00
CA PHE A 123 20.83 27.71 -33.93
C PHE A 123 20.93 26.23 -33.54
N TRP A 124 21.63 25.41 -34.33
CA TRP A 124 21.69 23.97 -34.17
C TRP A 124 22.10 23.52 -32.76
N PRO A 125 23.15 24.09 -32.13
CA PRO A 125 23.53 23.70 -30.78
C PRO A 125 22.38 23.92 -29.76
N SER A 126 21.69 25.06 -29.84
CA SER A 126 20.58 25.39 -28.94
C SER A 126 19.37 24.49 -29.17
N VAL A 127 19.01 24.25 -30.44
CA VAL A 127 17.91 23.32 -30.80
C VAL A 127 18.23 21.92 -30.30
N ARG A 128 19.47 21.44 -30.51
CA ARG A 128 19.95 20.13 -30.06
C ARG A 128 19.80 19.95 -28.54
N TRP A 129 20.21 20.94 -27.75
CA TRP A 129 20.02 20.92 -26.29
C TRP A 129 18.55 20.94 -25.88
N MET A 130 17.69 21.67 -26.59
CA MET A 130 16.24 21.66 -26.35
C MET A 130 15.62 20.29 -26.68
N VAL A 131 15.99 19.64 -27.80
CA VAL A 131 15.56 18.27 -28.14
C VAL A 131 15.94 17.31 -27.03
N LEU A 132 17.19 17.35 -26.58
CA LEU A 132 17.71 16.49 -25.53
C LEU A 132 16.99 16.71 -24.20
N GLY A 133 16.83 17.97 -23.80
CA GLY A 133 16.12 18.31 -22.58
C GLY A 133 14.69 17.80 -22.61
N TYR A 134 14.02 17.93 -23.75
CA TYR A 134 12.67 17.39 -23.96
C TYR A 134 12.62 15.86 -23.92
N ALA A 135 13.51 15.18 -24.66
CA ALA A 135 13.61 13.73 -24.71
C ALA A 135 13.92 13.14 -23.33
N ALA A 136 14.85 13.75 -22.59
CA ALA A 136 15.19 13.37 -21.22
C ALA A 136 13.99 13.56 -20.28
N THR A 137 13.32 14.71 -20.36
CA THR A 137 12.12 14.99 -19.55
C THR A 137 11.01 13.97 -19.87
N SER A 138 10.71 13.74 -21.16
CA SER A 138 9.70 12.76 -21.60
C SER A 138 10.04 11.32 -21.18
N CYS A 139 11.32 10.95 -21.22
CA CYS A 139 11.80 9.65 -20.73
C CYS A 139 11.57 9.51 -19.22
N VAL A 140 11.99 10.52 -18.45
CA VAL A 140 11.78 10.58 -16.99
C VAL A 140 10.29 10.46 -16.64
N TRP A 141 9.42 11.21 -17.33
CA TRP A 141 7.96 11.08 -17.18
C TRP A 141 7.47 9.67 -17.47
N SER A 142 7.95 9.05 -18.55
CA SER A 142 7.57 7.69 -18.93
C SER A 142 7.99 6.65 -17.88
N ILE A 143 9.18 6.81 -17.29
CA ILE A 143 9.65 6.00 -16.16
C ILE A 143 8.75 6.19 -14.93
N TYR A 144 8.39 7.44 -14.61
CA TYR A 144 7.46 7.73 -13.52
C TYR A 144 6.10 7.05 -13.72
N PHE A 145 5.55 7.05 -14.94
CA PHE A 145 4.29 6.36 -15.24
C PHE A 145 4.37 4.86 -15.05
N LEU A 146 5.44 4.23 -15.55
CA LEU A 146 5.66 2.80 -15.36
C LEU A 146 5.79 2.47 -13.86
N LEU A 147 6.58 3.26 -13.13
CA LEU A 147 6.77 3.09 -11.70
C LEU A 147 5.43 3.22 -10.95
N PHE A 148 4.59 4.19 -11.31
CA PHE A 148 3.26 4.35 -10.74
C PHE A 148 2.40 3.09 -10.93
N GLN A 149 2.32 2.57 -12.16
CA GLN A 149 1.54 1.36 -12.47
C GLN A 149 2.07 0.13 -11.72
N LEU A 150 3.40 -0.03 -11.66
CA LEU A 150 4.04 -1.12 -10.92
C LEU A 150 3.77 -1.04 -9.42
N LEU A 151 3.85 0.16 -8.82
CA LEU A 151 3.53 0.38 -7.42
C LEU A 151 2.04 0.12 -7.14
N ALA A 152 1.14 0.56 -8.03
CA ALA A 152 -0.28 0.32 -7.89
C ALA A 152 -0.62 -1.18 -7.96
N LEU A 153 -0.06 -1.91 -8.92
CA LEU A 153 -0.17 -3.37 -9.00
C LEU A 153 0.41 -4.05 -7.76
N GLY A 154 1.57 -3.58 -7.28
CA GLY A 154 2.17 -4.02 -6.03
C GLY A 154 1.24 -3.82 -4.83
N ALA A 155 0.56 -2.69 -4.75
CA ALA A 155 -0.42 -2.37 -3.72
C ALA A 155 -1.65 -3.29 -3.77
N VAL A 156 -2.21 -3.56 -4.96
CA VAL A 156 -3.32 -4.53 -5.13
C VAL A 156 -2.89 -5.93 -4.73
N ALA A 157 -1.75 -6.39 -5.23
CA ALA A 157 -1.28 -7.76 -5.00
C ALA A 157 -0.97 -8.00 -3.52
N SER A 158 -0.22 -7.09 -2.89
CA SER A 158 0.09 -7.16 -1.44
C SER A 158 -1.17 -7.02 -0.58
N GLY A 159 -2.12 -6.18 -0.99
CA GLY A 159 -3.39 -6.03 -0.32
C GLY A 159 -4.30 -7.27 -0.43
N ALA A 160 -4.35 -7.92 -1.60
CA ALA A 160 -5.04 -9.19 -1.78
C ALA A 160 -4.42 -10.30 -0.90
N LEU A 161 -3.08 -10.32 -0.79
CA LEU A 161 -2.37 -11.20 0.14
C LEU A 161 -2.69 -10.89 1.60
N PHE A 162 -2.85 -9.60 1.96
CA PHE A 162 -3.31 -9.19 3.28
C PHE A 162 -4.72 -9.70 3.59
N VAL A 163 -5.67 -9.57 2.66
CA VAL A 163 -7.04 -10.09 2.81
C VAL A 163 -7.04 -11.62 2.99
N SER A 164 -6.18 -12.33 2.26
CA SER A 164 -6.09 -13.79 2.31
C SER A 164 -5.47 -14.31 3.62
N LYS A 165 -4.33 -13.73 4.03
CA LYS A 165 -3.50 -14.26 5.12
C LYS A 165 -3.57 -13.48 6.44
N ILE A 166 -4.10 -12.25 6.44
CA ILE A 166 -4.17 -11.30 7.57
C ILE A 166 -2.85 -11.29 8.37
N LYS A 167 -1.74 -10.98 7.68
CA LYS A 167 -0.41 -10.84 8.32
C LYS A 167 0.06 -9.40 8.21
N VAL A 168 0.67 -8.91 9.29
CA VAL A 168 1.26 -7.56 9.41
C VAL A 168 2.15 -7.21 8.22
N LYS A 169 3.00 -8.14 7.78
CA LYS A 169 3.92 -7.89 6.65
C LYS A 169 3.21 -7.49 5.35
N TYR A 170 2.03 -8.04 5.08
CA TYR A 170 1.28 -7.74 3.86
C TYR A 170 0.52 -6.42 3.99
N LEU A 171 0.06 -6.07 5.20
CA LEU A 171 -0.54 -4.77 5.48
C LEU A 171 0.45 -3.64 5.24
N PHE A 172 1.64 -3.71 5.84
CA PHE A 172 2.68 -2.69 5.66
C PHE A 172 3.15 -2.62 4.22
N SER A 173 3.37 -3.75 3.55
CA SER A 173 3.73 -3.76 2.13
C SER A 173 2.67 -3.06 1.27
N SER A 174 1.39 -3.38 1.47
CA SER A 174 0.28 -2.75 0.75
C SER A 174 0.19 -1.26 1.04
N PHE A 175 0.30 -0.86 2.30
CA PHE A 175 0.31 0.54 2.70
C PHE A 175 1.48 1.30 2.07
N THR A 176 2.70 0.77 2.13
CA THR A 176 3.88 1.41 1.52
C THR A 176 3.71 1.56 0.00
N PHE A 177 3.22 0.53 -0.69
CA PHE A 177 2.96 0.63 -2.13
C PHE A 177 1.89 1.68 -2.46
N THR A 178 0.76 1.70 -1.72
CA THR A 178 -0.28 2.72 -1.90
C THR A 178 0.25 4.12 -1.63
N LEU A 179 1.03 4.29 -0.56
CA LEU A 179 1.63 5.58 -0.19
C LEU A 179 2.63 6.06 -1.25
N SER A 180 3.50 5.17 -1.74
CA SER A 180 4.45 5.49 -2.80
C SER A 180 3.74 5.81 -4.12
N SER A 181 2.70 5.07 -4.50
CA SER A 181 1.86 5.41 -5.65
C SER A 181 1.24 6.80 -5.51
N PHE A 182 0.75 7.13 -4.31
CA PHE A 182 0.14 8.43 -4.04
C PHE A 182 1.16 9.58 -4.06
N GLY A 183 2.32 9.42 -3.42
CA GLY A 183 3.42 10.38 -3.48
C GLY A 183 3.90 10.60 -4.92
N LEU A 184 4.01 9.53 -5.70
CA LEU A 184 4.37 9.63 -7.12
C LEU A 184 3.30 10.36 -7.94
N ALA A 185 2.02 10.08 -7.70
CA ALA A 185 0.92 10.81 -8.33
C ALA A 185 0.91 12.30 -7.93
N ALA A 186 1.30 12.62 -6.69
CA ALA A 186 1.39 14.00 -6.23
C ALA A 186 2.56 14.76 -6.84
N LEU A 187 3.76 14.16 -6.88
CA LEU A 187 4.96 14.73 -7.49
C LEU A 187 4.79 15.01 -8.98
N THR A 188 4.01 14.17 -9.66
CA THR A 188 3.70 14.33 -11.07
C THR A 188 2.57 15.33 -11.35
N GLY A 189 1.94 15.89 -10.30
CA GLY A 189 0.78 16.76 -10.44
C GLY A 189 -0.44 16.05 -11.02
N HIS A 190 -0.51 14.72 -10.89
CA HIS A 190 -1.52 13.83 -11.49
C HIS A 190 -2.54 13.27 -10.49
N VAL A 191 -2.43 13.59 -9.20
CA VAL A 191 -3.66 13.69 -8.38
C VAL A 191 -4.59 14.63 -9.13
N ASN A 192 -5.91 14.35 -9.16
CA ASN A 192 -6.92 15.13 -9.87
C ASN A 192 -6.99 16.59 -9.36
N ILE A 193 -5.97 17.37 -9.70
CA ILE A 193 -5.94 18.80 -9.81
C ILE A 193 -6.59 19.00 -11.16
N GLY A 194 -7.92 19.11 -11.18
CA GLY A 194 -8.67 19.31 -12.40
C GLY A 194 -8.03 20.41 -13.26
N THR A 195 -8.32 20.38 -14.55
CA THR A 195 -8.18 21.45 -15.57
C THR A 195 -7.74 22.84 -15.06
N PRO A 196 -7.08 23.70 -15.86
CA PRO A 196 -6.61 25.04 -15.43
C PRO A 196 -7.62 25.97 -14.71
N LEU A 197 -8.91 25.62 -14.62
CA LEU A 197 -9.94 26.24 -13.77
C LEU A 197 -10.08 25.64 -12.34
N THR A 198 -9.39 24.54 -12.02
CA THR A 198 -9.46 23.77 -10.76
C THR A 198 -8.08 23.42 -10.17
N SER A 199 -7.02 24.12 -10.61
CA SER A 199 -5.72 24.28 -9.91
C SER A 199 -5.84 24.89 -8.49
N LEU A 200 -7.06 25.11 -8.04
CA LEU A 200 -7.53 25.47 -6.70
C LEU A 200 -7.13 24.46 -5.61
N PHE A 201 -6.49 23.33 -5.96
CA PHE A 201 -6.44 22.17 -5.07
C PHE A 201 -5.45 22.25 -3.89
N LEU A 202 -4.48 23.15 -3.96
CA LEU A 202 -3.60 23.55 -2.84
C LEU A 202 -2.75 24.74 -3.26
N THR A 203 -3.25 25.61 -4.15
CA THR A 203 -2.79 26.99 -4.01
C THR A 203 -3.30 27.37 -2.64
N SER A 204 -2.39 27.50 -1.69
CA SER A 204 -2.65 27.93 -0.32
C SER A 204 -3.72 29.03 -0.28
N ASN A 205 -3.77 29.85 -1.33
CA ASN A 205 -4.84 30.75 -1.74
C ASN A 205 -6.31 30.26 -1.57
N VAL A 206 -6.74 29.04 -1.89
CA VAL A 206 -8.18 28.66 -1.79
C VAL A 206 -8.57 28.38 -0.36
N PHE A 207 -7.78 27.57 0.33
CA PHE A 207 -7.95 27.35 1.77
C PHE A 207 -7.89 28.69 2.51
N PHE A 208 -6.94 29.57 2.15
CA PHE A 208 -6.83 30.90 2.74
C PHE A 208 -7.96 31.85 2.34
N GLN A 209 -8.45 31.81 1.10
CA GLN A 209 -9.63 32.57 0.67
C GLN A 209 -10.86 32.11 1.45
N GLN A 210 -11.05 30.81 1.63
CA GLN A 210 -12.14 30.27 2.45
C GLN A 210 -11.95 30.61 3.93
N LEU A 211 -10.73 30.65 4.45
CA LEU A 211 -10.46 31.07 5.82
C LEU A 211 -10.73 32.57 6.04
N LEU A 212 -10.35 33.41 5.06
CA LEU A 212 -10.52 34.86 5.10
C LEU A 212 -11.97 35.30 4.87
N PHE A 213 -12.66 34.71 3.88
CA PHE A 213 -13.99 35.13 3.44
C PHE A 213 -15.12 34.19 3.90
N GLY A 214 -14.83 32.88 4.02
CA GLY A 214 -15.79 31.85 4.46
C GLY A 214 -15.66 31.46 5.95
N GLY A 215 -14.71 32.08 6.67
CA GLY A 215 -14.42 31.78 8.07
C GLY A 215 -13.88 30.37 8.32
N VAL A 216 -13.82 29.98 9.60
CA VAL A 216 -13.29 28.68 10.04
C VAL A 216 -14.11 27.51 9.46
N SER A 217 -15.43 27.66 9.35
CA SER A 217 -16.31 26.64 8.79
C SER A 217 -16.07 26.41 7.30
N GLY A 218 -15.89 27.49 6.52
CA GLY A 218 -15.56 27.39 5.09
C GLY A 218 -14.19 26.75 4.86
N ALA A 219 -13.20 27.16 5.65
CA ALA A 219 -11.85 26.56 5.61
C ALA A 219 -11.87 25.07 5.99
N LEU A 220 -12.60 24.70 7.05
CA LEU A 220 -12.71 23.30 7.48
C LEU A 220 -13.41 22.45 6.42
N ALA A 221 -14.50 22.94 5.83
CA ALA A 221 -15.19 22.24 4.75
C ALA A 221 -14.25 22.04 3.55
N SER A 222 -13.58 23.11 3.11
CA SER A 222 -12.61 23.05 2.01
C SER A 222 -11.46 22.08 2.29
N PHE A 223 -10.95 22.06 3.53
CA PHE A 223 -9.92 21.14 3.98
C PHE A 223 -10.40 19.68 3.96
N LEU A 224 -11.58 19.40 4.51
CA LEU A 224 -12.13 18.04 4.54
C LEU A 224 -12.49 17.52 3.15
N THR A 225 -12.91 18.40 2.24
CA THR A 225 -13.22 18.04 0.85
C THR A 225 -11.99 17.97 -0.05
N SER A 226 -10.78 18.18 0.48
CA SER A 226 -9.55 18.10 -0.30
C SER A 226 -9.20 16.65 -0.65
N PRO A 227 -9.17 16.21 -1.94
CA PRO A 227 -8.56 14.98 -2.40
C PRO A 227 -7.24 14.58 -1.76
N LEU A 228 -6.34 15.54 -1.49
CA LEU A 228 -5.06 15.19 -0.87
C LEU A 228 -5.26 14.77 0.58
N PHE A 229 -5.98 15.59 1.35
CA PHE A 229 -6.31 15.26 2.73
C PHE A 229 -7.14 13.98 2.82
N PHE A 230 -8.17 13.84 1.97
CA PHE A 230 -9.06 12.69 1.94
C PHE A 230 -8.32 11.40 1.57
N SER A 231 -7.38 11.45 0.62
CA SER A 231 -6.55 10.30 0.26
C SER A 231 -5.57 9.94 1.39
N ALA A 232 -4.94 10.92 2.03
CA ALA A 232 -4.10 10.69 3.21
C ALA A 232 -4.91 10.08 4.37
N LEU A 233 -6.12 10.59 4.60
CA LEU A 233 -7.06 10.06 5.58
C LEU A 233 -7.49 8.63 5.25
N ALA A 234 -7.76 8.32 3.98
CA ALA A 234 -8.09 6.97 3.53
C ALA A 234 -6.92 6.01 3.76
N CYS A 235 -5.69 6.39 3.43
CA CYS A 235 -4.48 5.61 3.72
C CYS A 235 -4.30 5.39 5.22
N TYR A 236 -4.52 6.41 6.04
CA TYR A 236 -4.49 6.30 7.50
C TYR A 236 -5.55 5.30 8.01
N LEU A 237 -6.81 5.44 7.57
CA LEU A 237 -7.90 4.55 7.92
C LEU A 237 -7.64 3.10 7.49
N TYR A 238 -7.04 2.90 6.32
CA TYR A 238 -6.64 1.58 5.84
C TYR A 238 -5.64 0.91 6.78
N LEU A 239 -4.59 1.64 7.16
CA LEU A 239 -3.58 1.14 8.09
C LEU A 239 -4.20 0.86 9.47
N GLU A 240 -5.02 1.79 9.97
CA GLU A 240 -5.65 1.69 11.28
C GLU A 240 -6.61 0.50 11.38
N VAL A 241 -7.51 0.33 10.41
CA VAL A 241 -8.43 -0.82 10.37
C VAL A 241 -7.65 -2.10 10.09
N GLY A 242 -6.62 -2.05 9.25
CA GLY A 242 -5.74 -3.19 8.99
C GLY A 242 -5.06 -3.71 10.26
N LEU A 243 -4.51 -2.80 11.08
CA LEU A 243 -3.91 -3.14 12.37
C LEU A 243 -4.95 -3.71 13.34
N LEU A 244 -6.15 -3.13 13.36
CA LEU A 244 -7.24 -3.66 14.16
C LEU A 244 -7.63 -5.09 13.76
N LEU A 245 -7.72 -5.36 12.46
CA LEU A 245 -8.02 -6.71 11.95
C LEU A 245 -6.95 -7.72 12.33
N VAL A 246 -5.67 -7.33 12.23
CA VAL A 246 -4.55 -8.16 12.70
C VAL A 246 -4.71 -8.45 14.20
N TYR A 247 -4.92 -7.41 15.01
CA TYR A 247 -5.07 -7.55 16.46
C TYR A 247 -6.23 -8.48 16.85
N ILE A 248 -7.41 -8.29 16.22
CA ILE A 248 -8.56 -9.16 16.45
C ILE A 248 -8.22 -10.60 16.03
N SER A 249 -7.56 -10.79 14.87
CA SER A 249 -7.18 -12.12 14.41
C SER A 249 -6.21 -12.82 15.37
N GLU A 250 -5.23 -12.10 15.93
CA GLU A 250 -4.21 -12.64 16.83
C GLU A 250 -4.80 -12.99 18.20
N ILE A 251 -5.79 -12.23 18.68
CA ILE A 251 -6.49 -12.53 19.94
C ILE A 251 -7.52 -13.65 19.78
N THR A 252 -8.20 -13.69 18.64
CA THR A 252 -9.28 -14.66 18.40
C THR A 252 -8.77 -16.01 17.90
N SER A 253 -7.63 -16.08 17.20
CA SER A 253 -7.13 -17.34 16.64
C SER A 253 -6.85 -18.40 17.72
N PRO A 254 -6.19 -18.12 18.86
CA PRO A 254 -5.88 -19.16 19.83
C PRO A 254 -7.15 -19.68 20.52
N ALA A 255 -8.13 -18.80 20.73
CA ALA A 255 -9.42 -19.17 21.30
C ALA A 255 -10.23 -20.04 20.31
N SER A 256 -10.23 -19.68 19.03
CA SER A 256 -10.89 -20.46 17.98
C SER A 256 -10.24 -21.83 17.79
N GLU A 257 -8.91 -21.90 17.72
CA GLU A 257 -8.16 -23.16 17.59
C GLU A 257 -8.35 -24.09 18.80
N ARG A 258 -8.42 -23.52 20.01
CA ARG A 258 -8.77 -24.30 21.21
C ARG A 258 -10.19 -24.81 21.13
N GLY A 259 -11.15 -23.97 20.75
CA GLY A 259 -12.55 -24.36 20.59
C GLY A 259 -12.73 -25.47 19.56
N GLU A 260 -12.07 -25.37 18.41
CA GLU A 260 -12.08 -26.40 17.37
C GLU A 260 -11.44 -27.70 17.85
N ARG A 261 -10.32 -27.64 18.57
CA ARG A 261 -9.68 -28.83 19.15
C ARG A 261 -10.59 -29.52 20.16
N VAL A 262 -11.18 -28.77 21.08
CA VAL A 262 -12.09 -29.33 22.09
C VAL A 262 -13.33 -29.92 21.40
N ALA A 263 -13.91 -29.23 20.42
CA ALA A 263 -15.06 -29.73 19.68
C ALA A 263 -14.75 -31.05 18.93
N LYS A 264 -13.56 -31.16 18.32
CA LYS A 264 -13.10 -32.41 17.69
C LYS A 264 -12.94 -33.53 18.71
N GLN A 265 -12.29 -33.26 19.85
CA GLN A 265 -12.12 -34.25 20.91
C GLN A 265 -13.46 -34.73 21.49
N LEU A 266 -14.40 -33.80 21.71
CA LEU A 266 -15.74 -34.14 22.21
C LEU A 266 -16.47 -35.05 21.22
N ARG A 267 -16.38 -34.73 19.92
CA ARG A 267 -16.98 -35.56 18.86
C ARG A 267 -16.37 -36.96 18.80
N ILE A 268 -15.06 -37.10 18.96
CA ILE A 268 -14.37 -38.40 19.02
C ILE A 268 -14.85 -39.21 20.24
N VAL A 269 -14.98 -38.57 21.41
CA VAL A 269 -15.48 -39.24 22.62
C VAL A 269 -16.94 -39.68 22.46
N GLU A 270 -17.78 -38.83 21.86
CA GLU A 270 -19.19 -39.18 21.55
C GLU A 270 -19.28 -40.36 20.58
N GLU A 271 -18.46 -40.37 19.52
CA GLU A 271 -18.40 -41.45 18.53
C GLU A 271 -17.93 -42.78 19.14
N LEU A 272 -16.84 -42.75 19.93
CA LEU A 272 -16.32 -43.94 20.60
C LEU A 272 -17.26 -44.49 21.67
N ALA A 273 -17.93 -43.61 22.42
CA ALA A 273 -18.89 -44.04 23.41
C ALA A 273 -20.15 -44.67 22.78
N ALA A 274 -20.57 -44.20 21.61
CA ALA A 274 -21.64 -44.84 20.83
C ALA A 274 -21.19 -46.19 20.25
N ALA A 275 -19.96 -46.28 19.75
CA ALA A 275 -19.39 -47.54 19.27
C ALA A 275 -19.22 -48.56 20.38
N SER A 276 -18.86 -48.13 21.61
CA SER A 276 -18.77 -49.01 22.78
C SER A 276 -20.08 -49.77 23.05
N SER A 277 -21.23 -49.09 22.99
CA SER A 277 -22.53 -49.76 23.16
C SER A 277 -22.83 -50.79 22.08
N MET A 278 -22.38 -50.57 20.85
CA MET A 278 -22.63 -51.48 19.72
C MET A 278 -21.64 -52.65 19.67
N MET A 279 -20.38 -52.45 20.07
CA MET A 279 -19.39 -53.54 20.14
C MET A 279 -19.74 -54.56 21.22
N GLU A 280 -20.37 -54.15 22.33
CA GLU A 280 -20.90 -55.09 23.34
C GLU A 280 -22.06 -55.94 22.80
N LEU A 281 -22.80 -55.43 21.82
CA LEU A 281 -23.84 -56.17 21.09
C LEU A 281 -23.26 -57.09 19.99
N GLY A 282 -21.94 -57.10 19.82
CA GLY A 282 -21.25 -57.90 18.80
C GLY A 282 -21.29 -57.31 17.39
N GLU A 283 -21.82 -56.09 17.21
CA GLU A 283 -21.87 -55.41 15.92
C GLU A 283 -20.58 -54.63 15.64
N SER A 284 -20.08 -54.74 14.41
CA SER A 284 -18.93 -53.96 13.96
C SER A 284 -19.38 -52.56 13.53
N VAL A 285 -18.96 -51.54 14.28
CA VAL A 285 -19.24 -50.15 13.94
C VAL A 285 -18.10 -49.56 13.11
N PRO A 286 -18.38 -48.92 11.97
CA PRO A 286 -17.37 -48.16 11.24
C PRO A 286 -17.00 -46.91 12.04
N LEU A 287 -15.82 -46.94 12.68
CA LEU A 287 -15.23 -45.80 13.36
C LEU A 287 -14.44 -44.92 12.38
N SER A 288 -14.45 -43.61 12.60
CA SER A 288 -13.58 -42.68 11.89
C SER A 288 -12.10 -43.00 12.19
N LYS A 289 -11.22 -42.73 11.21
CA LYS A 289 -9.77 -42.95 11.38
C LYS A 289 -9.21 -42.19 12.59
N GLU A 290 -9.71 -40.98 12.82
CA GLU A 290 -9.33 -40.12 13.95
C GLU A 290 -9.73 -40.75 15.30
N ALA A 291 -10.92 -41.35 15.38
CA ALA A 291 -11.38 -42.06 16.57
C ALA A 291 -10.59 -43.35 16.83
N LEU A 292 -10.24 -44.10 15.78
CA LEU A 292 -9.40 -45.30 15.88
C LEU A 292 -7.98 -44.96 16.33
N ASP A 293 -7.36 -43.93 15.78
CA ASP A 293 -6.02 -43.49 16.18
C ASP A 293 -6.01 -43.00 17.63
N PHE A 294 -7.06 -42.28 18.05
CA PHE A 294 -7.23 -41.87 19.45
C PHE A 294 -7.39 -43.06 20.39
N LEU A 295 -8.23 -44.04 20.03
CA LEU A 295 -8.43 -45.26 20.79
C LEU A 295 -7.11 -46.06 20.89
N LYS A 296 -6.38 -46.18 19.78
CA LYS A 296 -5.09 -46.87 19.73
C LYS A 296 -4.08 -46.19 20.66
N GLY A 297 -4.00 -44.86 20.64
CA GLY A 297 -3.15 -44.10 21.56
C GLY A 297 -3.48 -44.31 23.04
N LEU A 298 -4.77 -44.38 23.39
CA LEU A 298 -5.21 -44.69 24.76
C LEU A 298 -4.84 -46.12 25.19
N VAL A 299 -4.97 -47.09 24.27
CA VAL A 299 -4.59 -48.49 24.53
C VAL A 299 -3.07 -48.64 24.67
N GLU A 300 -2.30 -47.95 23.82
CA GLU A 300 -0.83 -47.93 23.90
C GLU A 300 -0.31 -47.28 25.19
N MET A 301 -1.01 -46.28 25.71
CA MET A 301 -0.69 -45.68 27.03
C MET A 301 -0.95 -46.64 28.20
N LYS A 302 -1.85 -47.62 28.06
CA LYS A 302 -2.02 -48.72 29.04
C LYS A 302 -0.99 -49.82 28.76
N ILE A 303 0.27 -49.50 29.06
CA ILE A 303 1.48 -50.31 28.77
C ILE A 303 1.47 -51.74 29.38
N PHE A 304 0.55 -52.09 30.28
CA PHE A 304 0.64 -53.33 31.08
C PHE A 304 -0.54 -54.31 30.98
N SER A 305 -1.50 -54.11 30.07
CA SER A 305 -2.69 -54.98 29.94
C SER A 305 -2.68 -55.76 28.62
N ARG A 306 -3.24 -56.99 28.60
CA ARG A 306 -3.47 -57.75 27.35
C ARG A 306 -4.26 -56.85 26.37
N PRO A 307 -3.94 -56.83 25.06
CA PRO A 307 -4.46 -55.83 24.11
C PRO A 307 -5.99 -55.85 23.97
N GLU A 308 -6.64 -56.99 24.17
CA GLU A 308 -8.11 -57.10 24.15
C GLU A 308 -8.75 -56.63 25.45
N ALA A 309 -8.16 -56.97 26.60
CA ALA A 309 -8.63 -56.50 27.91
C ALA A 309 -8.46 -54.97 28.05
N ALA A 310 -7.35 -54.42 27.54
CA ALA A 310 -7.08 -52.99 27.52
C ALA A 310 -8.13 -52.22 26.70
N LYS A 311 -8.58 -52.77 25.56
CA LYS A 311 -9.64 -52.16 24.74
C LYS A 311 -10.96 -52.08 25.51
N ILE A 312 -11.36 -53.17 26.16
CA ILE A 312 -12.62 -53.22 26.93
C ILE A 312 -12.56 -52.22 28.09
N GLU A 313 -11.43 -52.15 28.79
CA GLU A 313 -11.23 -51.24 29.91
C GLU A 313 -11.27 -49.76 29.46
N VAL A 314 -10.62 -49.43 28.34
CA VAL A 314 -10.66 -48.08 27.76
C VAL A 314 -12.06 -47.71 27.28
N LEU A 315 -12.82 -48.64 26.69
CA LEU A 315 -14.22 -48.41 26.30
C LEU A 315 -15.11 -48.15 27.53
N HIS A 316 -14.89 -48.88 28.62
CA HIS A 316 -15.58 -48.64 29.88
C HIS A 316 -15.24 -47.26 30.47
N ASP A 317 -13.96 -46.88 30.48
CA ASP A 317 -13.51 -45.55 30.92
C ASP A 317 -14.12 -44.42 30.06
N LEU A 318 -14.23 -44.62 28.74
CA LEU A 318 -14.87 -43.68 27.82
C LEU A 318 -16.38 -43.54 28.08
N ARG A 319 -17.07 -44.64 28.41
CA ARG A 319 -18.48 -44.60 28.79
C ARG A 319 -18.68 -43.85 30.10
N ARG A 320 -17.82 -44.10 31.09
CA ARG A 320 -17.82 -43.36 32.37
C ARG A 320 -17.54 -41.87 32.16
N LEU A 321 -16.60 -41.55 31.27
CA LEU A 321 -16.30 -40.18 30.88
C LEU A 321 -17.50 -39.51 30.22
N LYS A 322 -18.18 -40.18 29.28
CA LYS A 322 -19.41 -39.67 28.64
C LYS A 322 -20.51 -39.41 29.66
N ALA A 323 -20.79 -40.37 30.54
CA ALA A 323 -21.80 -40.23 31.58
C ALA A 323 -21.49 -39.06 32.52
N TYR A 324 -20.22 -38.91 32.93
CA TYR A 324 -19.77 -37.75 33.71
C TYR A 324 -19.94 -36.43 32.92
N LEU A 325 -19.63 -36.43 31.63
CA LEU A 325 -19.79 -35.26 30.76
C LEU A 325 -21.26 -34.84 30.64
N GLU A 326 -22.17 -35.80 30.43
CA GLU A 326 -23.62 -35.59 30.38
C GLU A 326 -24.16 -35.09 31.72
N GLU A 327 -23.69 -35.66 32.83
CA GLU A 327 -24.05 -35.21 34.17
C GLU A 327 -23.59 -33.77 34.43
N VAL A 328 -22.39 -33.40 34.00
CA VAL A 328 -21.87 -32.02 34.07
C VAL A 328 -22.70 -31.07 33.18
N PHE A 329 -23.15 -31.53 32.01
CA PHE A 329 -24.03 -30.76 31.13
C PHE A 329 -25.44 -30.55 31.70
N LEU A 330 -25.96 -31.52 32.45
CA LEU A 330 -27.26 -31.42 33.12
C LEU A 330 -27.20 -30.57 34.39
N LYS A 331 -26.17 -30.75 35.23
CA LYS A 331 -26.04 -30.05 36.52
C LYS A 331 -25.66 -28.58 36.38
N VAL A 332 -24.86 -28.23 35.36
CA VAL A 332 -24.38 -26.87 35.16
C VAL A 332 -24.92 -26.36 33.83
N PRO A 333 -26.04 -25.61 33.80
CA PRO A 333 -26.50 -24.98 32.58
C PRO A 333 -25.38 -24.06 32.05
N ASN A 334 -25.05 -24.19 30.75
CA ASN A 334 -23.91 -23.54 30.07
C ASN A 334 -22.51 -24.19 30.25
N SER A 335 -22.37 -25.34 30.93
CA SER A 335 -21.08 -26.03 30.97
C SER A 335 -20.61 -26.49 29.60
N ARG A 336 -21.53 -26.81 28.67
CA ARG A 336 -21.19 -27.13 27.27
C ARG A 336 -20.46 -26.00 26.55
N SER A 337 -20.89 -24.76 26.73
CA SER A 337 -20.24 -23.58 26.14
C SER A 337 -18.99 -23.13 26.90
N THR A 338 -18.96 -23.38 28.20
CA THR A 338 -17.80 -23.13 29.07
C THR A 338 -16.65 -24.11 28.76
N LEU A 339 -16.97 -25.41 28.64
CA LEU A 339 -16.02 -26.47 28.30
C LEU A 339 -15.53 -26.37 26.87
N SER A 340 -16.38 -25.96 25.92
CA SER A 340 -15.95 -25.77 24.52
C SER A 340 -15.06 -24.54 24.32
N ALA A 341 -14.61 -23.87 25.40
CA ALA A 341 -13.87 -22.62 25.40
C ALA A 341 -14.54 -21.48 24.62
N LYS A 342 -15.82 -21.64 24.25
CA LYS A 342 -16.57 -20.68 23.42
C LYS A 342 -16.96 -19.46 24.25
N ASP A 343 -17.21 -19.66 25.54
CA ASP A 343 -17.43 -18.57 26.50
C ASP A 343 -16.12 -17.94 27.00
N ALA A 344 -14.99 -18.67 26.90
CA ALA A 344 -13.66 -18.15 27.19
C ALA A 344 -13.11 -17.28 26.05
N ALA A 345 -13.66 -17.41 24.84
CA ALA A 345 -13.34 -16.52 23.74
C ALA A 345 -13.85 -15.10 24.06
N PRO A 346 -13.01 -14.06 23.89
CA PRO A 346 -13.45 -12.69 24.13
C PRO A 346 -14.66 -12.37 23.26
N LYS A 347 -15.71 -11.84 23.88
CA LYS A 347 -16.90 -11.40 23.15
C LYS A 347 -16.48 -10.38 22.10
N ILE A 348 -16.72 -10.69 20.83
CA ILE A 348 -16.29 -9.87 19.70
C ILE A 348 -16.95 -8.48 19.74
N LYS A 349 -18.22 -8.39 20.15
CA LYS A 349 -18.98 -7.12 20.20
C LYS A 349 -18.33 -6.02 21.05
N PRO A 350 -17.99 -6.23 22.34
CA PRO A 350 -17.33 -5.20 23.14
C PRO A 350 -15.91 -4.87 22.65
N LEU A 351 -15.20 -5.85 22.06
CA LEU A 351 -13.89 -5.62 21.44
C LEU A 351 -14.01 -4.68 20.24
N ILE A 352 -14.97 -4.92 19.35
CA ILE A 352 -15.24 -4.04 18.20
C ILE A 352 -15.67 -2.66 18.68
N ARG A 353 -16.59 -2.56 19.65
CA ARG A 353 -17.10 -1.26 20.13
C ARG A 353 -15.98 -0.41 20.76
N SER A 354 -15.18 -1.01 21.64
CA SER A 354 -14.05 -0.30 22.26
C SER A 354 -13.03 0.15 21.22
N SER A 355 -12.71 -0.72 20.27
CA SER A 355 -11.76 -0.35 19.22
C SER A 355 -12.31 0.68 18.25
N LEU A 356 -13.58 0.63 17.88
CA LEU A 356 -14.21 1.62 17.01
C LEU A 356 -14.23 2.99 17.68
N THR A 357 -14.53 3.03 18.99
CA THR A 357 -14.49 4.26 19.79
C THR A 357 -13.08 4.85 19.81
N GLY A 358 -12.06 4.02 20.05
CA GLY A 358 -10.65 4.44 20.00
C GLY A 358 -10.18 4.86 18.60
N MET A 359 -10.71 4.24 17.55
CA MET A 359 -10.45 4.64 16.17
C MET A 359 -11.05 6.01 15.86
N LEU A 360 -12.33 6.23 16.19
CA LEU A 360 -13.00 7.52 15.99
C LEU A 360 -12.30 8.67 16.73
N LEU A 361 -11.85 8.43 17.96
CA LEU A 361 -11.10 9.41 18.73
C LEU A 361 -9.74 9.73 18.07
N ARG A 362 -9.04 8.73 17.53
CA ARG A 362 -7.78 8.96 16.82
C ARG A 362 -7.96 9.65 15.48
N VAL A 363 -8.96 9.24 14.69
CA VAL A 363 -9.32 9.86 13.41
C VAL A 363 -9.70 11.32 13.61
N SER A 364 -10.55 11.63 14.60
CA SER A 364 -10.90 13.01 14.93
C SER A 364 -9.68 13.81 15.42
N GLY A 365 -8.82 13.21 16.24
CA GLY A 365 -7.55 13.82 16.66
C GLY A 365 -6.64 14.17 15.48
N VAL A 366 -6.50 13.26 14.51
CA VAL A 366 -5.75 13.48 13.26
C VAL A 366 -6.36 14.64 12.47
N ILE A 367 -7.68 14.63 12.25
CA ILE A 367 -8.37 15.71 11.52
C ILE A 367 -8.15 17.08 12.17
N VAL A 368 -8.38 17.17 13.49
CA VAL A 368 -8.24 18.42 14.24
C VAL A 368 -6.80 18.91 14.23
N LEU A 369 -5.84 18.03 14.48
CA LEU A 369 -4.44 18.42 14.53
C LEU A 369 -3.90 18.82 13.16
N SER A 370 -4.26 18.09 12.10
CA SER A 370 -3.92 18.49 10.73
C SER A 370 -4.51 19.86 10.41
N PHE A 371 -5.77 20.11 10.75
CA PHE A 371 -6.40 21.43 10.54
C PHE A 371 -5.66 22.56 11.29
N ILE A 372 -5.23 22.31 12.54
CA ILE A 372 -4.40 23.25 13.31
C ILE A 372 -3.07 23.52 12.60
N CYS A 373 -2.38 22.48 12.13
CA CYS A 373 -1.12 22.63 11.40
C CYS A 373 -1.29 23.47 10.12
N PHE A 374 -2.35 23.22 9.34
CA PHE A 374 -2.65 24.01 8.14
C PHE A 374 -3.02 25.46 8.47
N THR A 375 -3.71 25.70 9.59
CA THR A 375 -4.03 27.04 10.07
C THR A 375 -2.77 27.79 10.52
N ALA A 376 -1.77 27.10 11.09
CA ALA A 376 -0.50 27.72 11.47
C ALA A 376 0.27 28.26 10.24
N LEU A 377 0.19 27.59 9.09
CA LEU A 377 0.77 28.08 7.84
C LEU A 377 0.14 29.40 7.37
N PHE A 378 -1.18 29.57 7.60
CA PHE A 378 -1.85 30.84 7.36
C PHE A 378 -1.28 31.95 8.23
N VAL A 379 -1.10 31.69 9.53
CA VAL A 379 -0.55 32.66 10.49
C VAL A 379 0.86 33.08 10.08
N LEU A 380 1.71 32.13 9.68
CA LEU A 380 3.06 32.43 9.18
C LEU A 380 3.02 33.35 7.95
N ARG A 381 2.08 33.11 7.02
CA ARG A 381 1.88 33.98 5.85
C ARG A 381 1.46 35.39 6.25
N GLN A 382 0.58 35.55 7.24
CA GLN A 382 0.13 36.86 7.74
C GLN A 382 1.23 37.64 8.47
N ILE A 383 2.16 36.94 9.12
CA ILE A 383 3.33 37.56 9.79
C ILE A 383 4.39 38.03 8.77
N GLY A 384 4.17 37.77 7.48
CA GLY A 384 5.12 38.15 6.43
C GLY A 384 6.31 37.21 6.32
N ALA A 385 6.14 35.93 6.71
CA ALA A 385 7.17 34.93 6.46
C ALA A 385 7.54 34.91 4.96
N PRO A 386 8.82 34.74 4.61
CA PRO A 386 9.27 34.78 3.22
C PRO A 386 8.47 33.80 2.36
N LEU A 387 8.08 34.23 1.15
CA LEU A 387 7.37 33.38 0.18
C LEU A 387 8.04 32.01 0.00
N PRO A 388 9.38 31.88 -0.07
CA PRO A 388 10.03 30.58 -0.16
C PRO A 388 9.79 29.64 1.03
N VAL A 389 9.47 30.16 2.21
CA VAL A 389 9.13 29.35 3.40
C VAL A 389 7.66 28.92 3.36
N VAL A 390 6.78 29.80 2.90
CA VAL A 390 5.32 29.57 2.84
C VAL A 390 4.91 28.75 1.62
N GLU A 391 5.58 28.97 0.50
CA GLU A 391 5.41 28.28 -0.79
C GLU A 391 6.53 27.26 -1.04
N SER A 392 7.34 26.95 -0.02
CA SER A 392 8.30 25.86 -0.16
C SER A 392 7.55 24.64 -0.66
N ILE A 393 8.05 24.06 -1.76
CA ILE A 393 7.56 22.79 -2.31
C ILE A 393 7.46 21.75 -1.21
N GLU A 394 8.34 21.83 -0.21
CA GLU A 394 8.36 20.98 0.98
C GLU A 394 7.08 21.10 1.81
N VAL A 395 6.54 22.29 2.05
CA VAL A 395 5.33 22.47 2.87
C VAL A 395 4.05 22.08 2.11
N ALA A 396 4.05 22.27 0.79
CA ALA A 396 2.96 21.87 -0.09
C ALA A 396 2.98 20.36 -0.44
N GLN A 397 4.10 19.70 -0.19
CA GLN A 397 4.30 18.29 -0.48
C GLN A 397 3.49 17.41 0.49
N PRO A 398 2.63 16.50 -0.01
CA PRO A 398 1.90 15.55 0.83
C PRO A 398 2.84 14.71 1.70
N GLU A 399 4.09 14.53 1.27
CA GLU A 399 5.15 13.85 2.01
C GLU A 399 5.39 14.48 3.37
N ILE A 400 5.44 15.82 3.47
CA ILE A 400 5.66 16.50 4.76
C ILE A 400 4.42 16.46 5.63
N VAL A 401 3.22 16.54 5.06
CA VAL A 401 1.97 16.33 5.81
C VAL A 401 1.92 14.91 6.38
N LEU A 402 2.32 13.90 5.59
CA LEU A 402 2.42 12.51 6.01
C LEU A 402 3.53 12.27 7.02
N VAL A 403 4.72 12.88 6.84
CA VAL A 403 5.84 12.81 7.77
C VAL A 403 5.52 13.53 9.07
N LEU A 404 4.76 14.62 9.05
CA LEU A 404 4.24 15.28 10.26
C LEU A 404 3.20 14.42 10.95
N LEU A 405 2.34 13.73 10.18
CA LEU A 405 1.35 12.79 10.71
C LEU A 405 1.97 11.50 11.25
N LEU A 406 3.13 11.09 10.72
CA LEU A 406 3.78 9.83 11.07
C LEU A 406 4.12 9.72 12.57
N PRO A 407 4.72 10.71 13.24
CA PRO A 407 4.89 10.75 14.68
C PRO A 407 3.58 10.60 15.46
N ILE A 408 2.47 11.15 14.98
CA ILE A 408 1.16 11.03 15.64
C ILE A 408 0.59 9.63 15.45
N VAL A 409 0.74 9.05 14.25
CA VAL A 409 0.33 7.66 13.99
C VAL A 409 1.15 6.68 14.84
N PHE A 410 2.46 6.92 14.96
CA PHE A 410 3.35 6.07 15.75
C PHE A 410 3.28 6.33 17.26
N SER A 411 2.92 7.54 17.73
CA SER A 411 2.84 7.84 19.16
C SER A 411 1.86 6.93 19.88
N PHE A 412 0.75 6.54 19.23
CA PHE A 412 -0.23 5.63 19.82
C PHE A 412 0.24 4.18 19.84
N SER A 413 0.90 3.70 18.77
CA SER A 413 1.50 2.37 18.76
C SER A 413 2.60 2.26 19.83
N MET A 414 3.39 3.33 19.97
CA MET A 414 4.41 3.48 21.01
C MET A 414 3.80 3.55 22.41
N ALA A 415 2.69 4.27 22.60
CA ALA A 415 1.96 4.31 23.86
C ALA A 415 1.41 2.92 24.24
N ALA A 416 0.89 2.15 23.28
CA ALA A 416 0.44 0.79 23.52
C ALA A 416 1.58 -0.15 23.94
N THR A 417 2.77 -0.04 23.32
CA THR A 417 3.95 -0.78 23.77
C THR A 417 4.41 -0.36 25.16
N ILE A 418 4.39 0.94 25.47
CA ILE A 418 4.71 1.47 26.80
C ILE A 418 3.74 0.92 27.86
N ILE A 419 2.43 0.93 27.59
CA ILE A 419 1.43 0.38 28.51
C ILE A 419 1.68 -1.12 28.74
N LYS A 420 1.99 -1.86 27.67
CA LYS A 420 2.27 -3.31 27.76
C LYS A 420 3.54 -3.61 28.56
N THR A 421 4.60 -2.82 28.39
CA THR A 421 5.84 -2.99 29.16
C THR A 421 5.66 -2.59 30.61
N MET A 422 4.95 -1.50 30.90
CA MET A 422 4.60 -1.09 32.27
C MET A 422 3.73 -2.13 32.98
N SER A 423 2.70 -2.66 32.31
CA SER A 423 1.83 -3.71 32.87
C SER A 423 2.62 -5.00 33.18
N LYS A 424 3.56 -5.39 32.30
CA LYS A 424 4.43 -6.55 32.52
C LYS A 424 5.41 -6.32 33.69
N SER A 425 5.90 -5.09 33.85
CA SER A 425 6.76 -4.70 34.97
C SER A 425 6.02 -4.77 36.31
N ASN A 426 4.79 -4.24 36.38
CA ASN A 426 3.96 -4.32 37.60
C ASN A 426 3.67 -5.77 38.00
N ARG A 427 3.32 -6.65 37.05
CA ARG A 427 3.13 -8.09 37.33
C ARG A 427 4.40 -8.78 37.84
N ARG A 428 5.60 -8.31 37.45
CA ARG A 428 6.87 -8.84 37.98
C ARG A 428 7.14 -8.34 39.39
N LYS A 429 6.83 -7.08 39.70
CA LYS A 429 6.94 -6.55 41.07
C LYS A 429 5.99 -7.26 42.04
N GLU A 430 4.75 -7.51 41.63
CA GLU A 430 3.78 -8.28 42.44
C GLU A 430 4.24 -9.73 42.69
N ARG A 431 4.91 -10.36 41.72
CA ARG A 431 5.46 -11.72 41.89
C ARG A 431 6.77 -11.77 42.67
N GLY A 432 7.58 -10.71 42.64
CA GLY A 432 8.85 -10.62 43.36
C GLY A 432 8.71 -10.12 44.80
N GLY A 433 7.68 -9.33 45.11
CA GLY A 433 7.41 -8.80 46.45
C GLY A 433 6.71 -9.76 47.40
N GLY A 434 6.25 -10.92 46.94
CA GLY A 434 5.64 -11.96 47.78
C GLY A 434 6.60 -13.03 48.30
N ALA A 435 7.90 -12.83 48.16
CA ALA A 435 8.95 -13.76 48.59
C ALA A 435 9.87 -13.20 49.70
N ALA A 436 9.43 -12.14 50.39
CA ALA A 436 10.13 -11.54 51.53
C ALA A 436 9.32 -11.73 52.80
#